data_AF-A0A8T6YLN9-F1
#
_entry.id   AF-A0A8T6YLN9-F1
#
_cell.length_a   1.000
_cell.length_b   1.000
_cell.length_c   1.000
_cell.angle_alpha   90.00
_cell.angle_beta   90.00
_cell.angle_gamma   90.00
#
_symmetry.space_group_name_H-M   'P 1'
#
loop_
_entity.id
_entity.type
_entity.pdbx_description
1 polymer ?
#
loop_
_entity_poly.entity_id
_entity_poly.type
_entity_poly.pdbx_seq_one_letter_code
_entity_poly.pdbx_strand_id
1 'polypeptide(L)'
;MKQKIGTKLSIFDTFKTKGEELTGEANRQRAIIAILASNVNPAERTRTGISQKIAKTQGIAWKNIYSGIFRDLDEILIPMEIAEEDGRLPMKRGPKALQEKGIPYYHLTKKGVLVALSISNVKNKEKLLEEFFSQSNSKEKNHEEIIRNL
;
A
#
# COMPACT_ATOMS: atom_id res chain seq x y z
N MET A 1 -25.21 9.67 -17.53
CA MET A 1 -23.91 9.06 -17.18
C MET A 1 -23.71 9.25 -15.69
N LYS A 2 -23.55 8.16 -14.90
CA LYS A 2 -23.22 8.30 -13.47
C LYS A 2 -21.85 8.98 -13.38
N GLN A 3 -21.76 10.11 -12.68
CA GLN A 3 -20.47 10.72 -12.33
C GLN A 3 -19.60 9.63 -11.70
N LYS A 4 -18.43 9.39 -12.28
CA LYS A 4 -17.41 8.52 -11.71
C LYS A 4 -17.04 9.16 -10.38
N ILE A 5 -17.54 8.60 -9.27
CA ILE A 5 -17.15 9.04 -7.92
C ILE A 5 -15.63 9.01 -7.92
N GLY A 6 -15.01 10.18 -7.68
CA GLY A 6 -13.56 10.32 -7.71
C GLY A 6 -12.91 9.25 -6.85
N THR A 7 -11.79 8.71 -7.30
CA THR A 7 -10.96 7.76 -6.55
C THR A 7 -10.67 8.35 -5.17
N LYS A 8 -11.29 7.79 -4.13
CA LYS A 8 -11.20 8.27 -2.75
C LYS A 8 -10.37 7.28 -1.94
N LEU A 9 -9.41 7.81 -1.19
CA LEU A 9 -8.67 7.03 -0.20
C LEU A 9 -9.56 6.80 1.03
N SER A 10 -9.71 5.54 1.42
CA SER A 10 -10.65 5.09 2.45
C SER A 10 -9.96 4.69 3.75
N ILE A 11 -8.65 4.95 3.92
CA ILE A 11 -7.84 4.48 5.07
C ILE A 11 -8.33 4.95 6.46
N PHE A 12 -9.20 5.96 6.51
CA PHE A 12 -9.83 6.48 7.73
C PHE A 12 -11.35 6.26 7.76
N ASP A 13 -11.93 5.61 6.75
CA ASP A 13 -13.37 5.41 6.68
C ASP A 13 -13.82 4.40 7.73
N THR A 14 -14.73 4.82 8.60
CA THR A 14 -15.34 4.01 9.66
C THR A 14 -16.79 3.65 9.35
N PHE A 15 -17.33 2.66 10.06
CA PHE A 15 -18.74 2.34 9.99
C PHE A 15 -19.58 3.41 10.69
N LYS A 16 -20.60 3.93 10.00
CA LYS A 16 -21.58 4.87 10.60
C LYS A 16 -22.28 4.31 11.84
N THR A 17 -22.42 2.98 11.93
CA THR A 17 -23.18 2.29 12.97
C THR A 17 -22.31 1.64 14.05
N LYS A 18 -20.99 1.64 13.89
CA LYS A 18 -20.07 0.96 14.82
C LYS A 18 -18.96 1.87 15.37
N GLY A 19 -19.25 3.17 15.43
CA GLY A 19 -18.34 4.17 15.99
C GLY A 19 -17.01 4.26 15.22
N GLU A 20 -15.90 4.03 15.92
CA GLU A 20 -14.54 4.17 15.39
C GLU A 20 -14.02 2.93 14.65
N GLU A 21 -14.85 1.88 14.50
CA GLU A 21 -14.44 0.68 13.77
C GLU A 21 -14.25 0.98 12.27
N LEU A 22 -13.05 0.71 11.76
CA LEU A 22 -12.69 0.90 10.37
C LEU A 22 -13.48 -0.04 9.45
N THR A 23 -13.88 0.46 8.29
CA THR A 23 -14.51 -0.36 7.25
C THR A 23 -13.57 -1.45 6.74
N GLY A 24 -14.14 -2.49 6.13
CA GLY A 24 -13.34 -3.55 5.50
C GLY A 24 -12.43 -3.02 4.37
N GLU A 25 -12.86 -1.98 3.66
CA GLU A 25 -12.03 -1.28 2.66
C GLU A 25 -10.88 -0.50 3.30
N ALA A 26 -11.16 0.28 4.35
CA ALA A 26 -10.13 0.98 5.11
C ALA A 26 -9.06 0.02 5.63
N ASN A 27 -9.49 -1.08 6.26
CA ASN A 27 -8.58 -2.11 6.79
C ASN A 27 -7.75 -2.76 5.69
N ARG A 28 -8.34 -3.02 4.51
CA ARG A 28 -7.64 -3.62 3.38
C ARG A 28 -6.60 -2.67 2.78
N GLN A 29 -6.96 -1.41 2.52
CA GLN A 29 -6.01 -0.38 2.04
C GLN A 29 -4.86 -0.17 3.02
N ARG A 30 -5.15 -0.07 4.33
CA ARG A 30 -4.12 0.02 5.37
C ARG A 30 -3.20 -1.18 5.39
N ALA A 31 -3.73 -2.39 5.22
CA ALA A 31 -2.93 -3.60 5.19
C ALA A 31 -2.03 -3.66 3.95
N ILE A 32 -2.52 -3.23 2.78
CA ILE A 32 -1.71 -3.11 1.56
C ILE A 32 -0.55 -2.13 1.81
N ILE A 33 -0.85 -0.92 2.29
CA ILE A 33 0.16 0.12 2.57
C ILE A 33 1.17 -0.38 3.61
N ALA A 34 0.73 -1.05 4.67
CA ALA A 34 1.62 -1.59 5.69
C ALA A 34 2.57 -2.68 5.14
N ILE A 35 2.10 -3.52 4.21
CA ILE A 35 2.96 -4.51 3.54
C ILE A 35 3.99 -3.82 2.65
N LEU A 36 3.59 -2.81 1.88
CA LEU A 36 4.50 -2.07 1.00
C LEU A 36 5.50 -1.22 1.79
N ALA A 37 5.12 -0.72 2.96
CA ALA A 37 5.99 0.00 3.89
C ALA A 37 6.98 -0.92 4.63
N SER A 38 6.74 -2.23 4.61
CA SER A 38 7.62 -3.21 5.25
C SER A 38 8.74 -3.61 4.30
N ASN A 39 9.95 -3.85 4.83
CA ASN A 39 11.08 -4.35 4.05
C ASN A 39 10.94 -5.85 3.70
N VAL A 40 9.91 -6.17 2.92
CA VAL A 40 9.57 -7.54 2.50
C VAL A 40 10.08 -7.78 1.09
N ASN A 41 10.36 -9.05 0.77
CA ASN A 41 10.87 -9.40 -0.55
C ASN A 41 9.88 -9.01 -1.67
N PRO A 42 10.35 -8.81 -2.92
CA PRO A 42 9.48 -8.43 -4.04
C PRO A 42 8.30 -9.40 -4.29
N ALA A 43 8.44 -10.69 -4.00
CA ALA A 43 7.37 -11.67 -4.22
C ALA A 43 6.15 -11.40 -3.34
N GLU A 44 6.38 -10.96 -2.11
CA GLU A 44 5.33 -10.52 -1.17
C GLU A 44 4.71 -9.17 -1.56
N ARG A 45 5.37 -8.38 -2.41
CA ARG A 45 4.89 -7.08 -2.92
C ARG A 45 4.16 -7.18 -4.25
N THR A 46 3.88 -8.39 -4.74
CA THR A 46 2.98 -8.61 -5.88
C THR A 46 1.52 -8.59 -5.41
N ARG A 47 0.54 -8.37 -6.31
CA ARG A 47 -0.90 -8.44 -5.94
C ARG A 47 -1.26 -9.76 -5.24
N THR A 48 -0.72 -10.86 -5.76
CA THR A 48 -0.91 -12.20 -5.19
C THR A 48 -0.21 -12.35 -3.85
N GLY A 49 1.04 -11.88 -3.73
CA GLY A 49 1.80 -11.92 -2.47
C GLY A 49 1.12 -11.12 -1.36
N ILE A 50 0.67 -9.90 -1.67
CA ILE A 50 -0.12 -9.05 -0.77
C ILE A 50 -1.40 -9.79 -0.34
N SER A 51 -2.12 -10.38 -1.28
CA SER A 51 -3.34 -11.16 -1.00
C SER A 51 -3.07 -12.34 -0.08
N GLN A 52 -2.02 -13.11 -0.33
CA GLN A 52 -1.65 -14.24 0.52
C GLN A 52 -1.28 -13.79 1.94
N LYS A 53 -0.54 -12.69 2.06
CA LYS A 53 -0.08 -12.17 3.36
C LYS A 53 -1.23 -11.62 4.21
N ILE A 54 -2.14 -10.85 3.60
CA ILE A 54 -3.34 -10.34 4.29
C ILE A 54 -4.24 -11.50 4.69
N ALA A 55 -4.51 -12.44 3.78
CA ALA A 55 -5.39 -13.56 4.03
C ALA A 55 -4.86 -14.50 5.12
N LYS A 56 -3.54 -14.74 5.15
CA LYS A 56 -2.88 -15.51 6.21
C LYS A 56 -3.08 -14.85 7.58
N THR A 57 -2.94 -13.53 7.67
CA THR A 57 -3.18 -12.78 8.92
C THR A 57 -4.64 -12.86 9.37
N GLN A 58 -5.58 -12.92 8.43
CA GLN A 58 -7.03 -12.97 8.71
C GLN A 58 -7.59 -14.40 8.84
N GLY A 59 -6.79 -15.44 8.60
CA GLY A 59 -7.25 -16.84 8.64
C GLY A 59 -8.24 -17.22 7.53
N ILE A 60 -8.16 -16.58 6.36
CA ILE A 60 -9.08 -16.81 5.22
C ILE A 60 -8.34 -17.23 3.95
N ALA A 61 -9.09 -17.70 2.94
CA ALA A 61 -8.53 -17.98 1.63
C ALA A 61 -8.24 -16.68 0.85
N TRP A 62 -7.01 -16.54 0.33
CA TRP A 62 -6.59 -15.31 -0.37
C TRP A 62 -7.42 -15.00 -1.62
N LYS A 63 -7.99 -16.03 -2.27
CA LYS A 63 -8.89 -15.88 -3.41
C LYS A 63 -10.13 -15.02 -3.08
N ASN A 64 -10.55 -15.01 -1.81
CA ASN A 64 -11.73 -14.28 -1.35
C ASN A 64 -11.49 -12.77 -1.24
N ILE A 65 -10.22 -12.33 -1.11
CA ILE A 65 -9.87 -10.91 -0.98
C ILE A 65 -9.10 -10.36 -2.18
N TYR A 66 -8.66 -11.22 -3.10
CA TYR A 66 -7.84 -10.83 -4.24
C TYR A 66 -8.47 -9.72 -5.08
N SER A 67 -9.77 -9.81 -5.37
CA SER A 67 -10.48 -8.79 -6.15
C SER A 67 -10.55 -7.44 -5.43
N GLY A 68 -10.69 -7.44 -4.11
CA GLY A 68 -10.66 -6.22 -3.30
C GLY A 68 -9.26 -5.60 -3.28
N ILE A 69 -8.21 -6.42 -3.22
CA ILE A 69 -6.82 -5.94 -3.25
C ILE A 69 -6.46 -5.38 -4.62
N PHE A 70 -6.86 -6.06 -5.69
CA PHE A 70 -6.71 -5.55 -7.05
C PHE A 70 -7.37 -4.18 -7.19
N ARG A 71 -8.64 -4.06 -6.78
CA ARG A 71 -9.37 -2.78 -6.84
C ARG A 71 -8.64 -1.69 -6.07
N ASP A 72 -8.30 -1.94 -4.81
CA ASP A 72 -7.66 -0.92 -3.98
C ASP A 72 -6.30 -0.51 -4.55
N LEU A 73 -5.48 -1.45 -5.03
CA LEU A 73 -4.17 -1.12 -5.55
C LEU A 73 -4.26 -0.41 -6.91
N ASP A 74 -4.95 -1.01 -7.88
CA ASP A 74 -4.98 -0.57 -9.28
C ASP A 74 -5.91 0.61 -9.54
N GLU A 75 -7.03 0.68 -8.81
CA GLU A 75 -8.04 1.71 -9.05
C GLU A 75 -7.95 2.86 -8.04
N ILE A 76 -7.22 2.71 -6.93
CA ILE A 76 -7.12 3.75 -5.89
C ILE A 76 -5.67 4.13 -5.61
N LEU A 77 -4.85 3.22 -5.06
CA LEU A 77 -3.50 3.58 -4.58
C LEU A 77 -2.56 4.01 -5.70
N ILE A 78 -2.56 3.31 -6.85
CA ILE A 78 -1.73 3.66 -8.00
C ILE A 78 -2.21 4.98 -8.65
N PRO A 79 -3.50 5.15 -8.99
CA PRO A 79 -3.99 6.43 -9.54
C PRO A 79 -3.82 7.63 -8.62
N MET A 80 -3.75 7.40 -7.30
CA MET A 80 -3.48 8.46 -6.31
C MET A 80 -1.98 8.67 -6.04
N GLU A 81 -1.10 7.99 -6.76
CA GLU A 81 0.36 8.05 -6.61
C GLU A 81 0.82 7.70 -5.18
N ILE A 82 0.11 6.81 -4.51
CA ILE A 82 0.47 6.27 -3.19
C ILE A 82 1.40 5.07 -3.36
N ALA A 83 1.18 4.27 -4.40
CA ALA A 83 2.03 3.13 -4.74
C ALA A 83 2.33 3.14 -6.24
N GLU A 84 3.45 2.56 -6.62
CA GLU A 84 3.84 2.39 -8.02
C GLU A 84 4.61 1.09 -8.24
N GLU A 85 4.70 0.67 -9.52
CA GLU A 85 5.43 -0.54 -9.90
C GLU A 85 6.94 -0.32 -9.68
N ASP A 86 7.56 -1.23 -8.92
CA ASP A 86 9.00 -1.21 -8.55
C ASP A 86 9.82 -2.19 -9.42
N GLY A 87 9.15 -2.94 -10.29
CA GLY A 87 9.76 -3.88 -11.22
C GLY A 87 8.92 -5.14 -11.39
N ARG A 88 9.52 -6.14 -12.05
CA ARG A 88 8.84 -7.39 -12.40
C ARG A 88 9.66 -8.62 -12.08
N LEU A 89 9.02 -9.60 -11.47
CA LEU A 89 9.62 -10.91 -11.17
C LEU A 89 9.56 -11.82 -12.39
N PRO A 90 10.67 -12.52 -12.71
CA PRO A 90 10.69 -13.47 -13.83
C PRO A 90 9.77 -14.66 -13.53
N MET A 91 8.98 -15.06 -14.52
CA MET A 91 8.07 -16.19 -14.39
C MET A 91 8.55 -17.36 -15.26
N LYS A 92 8.97 -18.46 -14.63
CA LYS A 92 9.51 -19.63 -15.34
C LYS A 92 8.44 -20.58 -15.93
N ARG A 93 7.18 -20.46 -15.48
CA ARG A 93 6.05 -21.35 -15.86
C ARG A 93 4.74 -20.57 -15.89
N GLY A 94 3.85 -20.88 -16.83
CA GLY A 94 2.56 -20.20 -17.01
C GLY A 94 2.37 -19.64 -18.43
N PRO A 95 1.40 -18.74 -18.68
CA PRO A 95 1.17 -18.16 -20.00
C PRO A 95 2.41 -17.46 -20.57
N LYS A 96 2.73 -17.66 -21.86
CA LYS A 96 3.92 -17.07 -22.52
C LYS A 96 4.03 -15.56 -22.33
N ALA A 97 2.91 -14.83 -22.48
CA ALA A 97 2.88 -13.39 -22.28
C ALA A 97 3.32 -12.94 -20.87
N LEU A 98 3.03 -13.74 -19.84
CA LEU A 98 3.48 -13.48 -18.47
C LEU A 98 4.93 -13.93 -18.25
N GLN A 99 5.42 -14.92 -19.00
CA GLN A 99 6.83 -15.30 -18.95
C GLN A 99 7.71 -14.19 -19.55
N GLU A 100 7.24 -13.56 -20.63
CA GLU A 100 7.91 -12.43 -21.28
C GLU A 100 7.85 -11.15 -20.43
N LYS A 101 6.67 -10.83 -19.87
CA LYS A 101 6.49 -9.58 -19.11
C LYS A 101 6.92 -9.69 -17.65
N GLY A 102 6.87 -10.87 -17.04
CA GLY A 102 7.04 -11.04 -15.60
C GLY A 102 5.85 -10.54 -14.77
N ILE A 103 5.90 -10.80 -13.47
CA ILE A 103 4.85 -10.44 -12.49
C ILE A 103 5.23 -9.13 -11.82
N PRO A 104 4.41 -8.07 -11.91
CA PRO A 104 4.74 -6.79 -11.29
C PRO A 104 4.69 -6.87 -9.76
N TYR A 105 5.62 -6.17 -9.13
CA TYR A 105 5.62 -5.89 -7.70
C TYR A 105 5.71 -4.38 -7.46
N TYR A 106 5.29 -3.95 -6.26
CA TYR A 106 5.01 -2.54 -5.98
C TYR A 106 5.81 -2.03 -4.79
N HIS A 107 5.96 -0.71 -4.73
CA HIS A 107 6.49 0.00 -3.57
C HIS A 107 5.68 1.25 -3.29
N LEU A 108 5.89 1.85 -2.11
CA LEU A 108 5.30 3.15 -1.80
C LEU A 108 6.11 4.25 -2.48
N THR A 109 5.41 5.23 -3.04
CA THR A 109 6.04 6.51 -3.42
C THR A 109 6.37 7.32 -2.16
N LYS A 110 7.09 8.44 -2.30
CA LYS A 110 7.26 9.40 -1.20
C LYS A 110 5.94 9.82 -0.54
N LYS A 111 4.89 10.04 -1.35
CA LYS A 111 3.53 10.34 -0.87
C LYS A 111 2.94 9.15 -0.12
N GLY A 112 3.16 7.93 -0.60
CA GLY A 112 2.73 6.72 0.08
C GLY A 112 3.43 6.48 1.41
N VAL A 113 4.73 6.79 1.50
CA VAL A 113 5.49 6.75 2.76
C VAL A 113 4.88 7.72 3.78
N LEU A 114 4.55 8.94 3.37
CA LEU A 114 3.86 9.91 4.24
C LEU A 114 2.49 9.39 4.71
N VAL A 115 1.71 8.78 3.80
CA VAL A 115 0.45 8.13 4.17
C VAL A 115 0.69 7.00 5.17
N ALA A 116 1.70 6.15 4.96
CA ALA A 116 2.01 5.04 5.86
C ALA A 116 2.31 5.49 7.29
N LEU A 117 2.99 6.64 7.47
CA LEU A 117 3.27 7.22 8.79
C LEU A 117 1.99 7.53 9.61
N SER A 118 0.90 7.87 8.93
CA SER A 118 -0.40 8.15 9.55
C SER A 118 -1.15 6.89 10.04
N ILE A 119 -0.71 5.70 9.61
CA ILE A 119 -1.41 4.45 9.90
C ILE A 119 -0.84 3.81 11.17
N SER A 120 -1.71 3.48 12.13
CA SER A 120 -1.29 2.96 13.44
C SER A 120 -0.68 1.55 13.41
N ASN A 121 -1.00 0.71 12.41
CA ASN A 121 -0.47 -0.65 12.32
C ASN A 121 0.87 -0.76 11.57
N VAL A 122 1.42 0.36 11.11
CA VAL A 122 2.77 0.44 10.54
C VAL A 122 3.77 0.56 11.69
N LYS A 123 4.70 -0.41 11.79
CA LYS A 123 5.59 -0.56 12.95
C LYS A 123 6.92 0.18 12.81
N ASN A 124 7.42 0.37 11.59
CA ASN A 124 8.74 0.92 11.29
C ASN A 124 8.70 2.43 11.00
N LYS A 125 8.00 3.20 11.84
CA LYS A 125 7.72 4.62 11.56
C LYS A 125 8.97 5.48 11.50
N GLU A 126 9.95 5.22 12.36
CA GLU A 126 11.21 5.98 12.41
C GLU A 126 11.97 5.82 11.09
N LYS A 127 12.07 4.59 10.56
CA LYS A 127 12.72 4.31 9.28
C LYS A 127 11.97 4.93 8.11
N LEU A 128 10.64 4.91 8.13
CA LEU A 128 9.83 5.55 7.10
C LEU A 128 9.96 7.08 7.12
N LEU A 129 10.11 7.66 8.31
CA LEU A 129 10.35 9.09 8.47
C LEU A 129 11.72 9.47 7.91
N GLU A 130 12.76 8.68 8.22
CA GLU A 130 14.09 8.81 7.62
C GLU A 130 14.04 8.68 6.09
N GLU A 131 13.34 7.67 5.56
CA GLU A 131 13.14 7.48 4.13
C GLU A 131 12.46 8.69 3.48
N PHE A 132 11.38 9.19 4.08
CA PHE A 132 10.66 10.36 3.60
C PHE A 132 11.57 11.58 3.47
N PHE A 133 12.37 11.87 4.51
CA PHE A 133 13.27 13.01 4.52
C PHE A 133 14.56 12.82 3.71
N SER A 134 14.98 11.57 3.43
CA SER A 134 16.10 11.31 2.52
C SER A 134 15.84 11.82 1.09
N GLN A 135 14.56 11.92 0.72
CA GLN A 135 14.08 12.42 -0.57
C GLN A 135 13.59 13.88 -0.48
N SER A 136 13.90 14.58 0.62
CA SER A 136 13.40 15.93 0.89
C SER A 136 14.24 17.04 0.28
N ASN A 137 13.54 18.08 -0.19
CA ASN A 137 14.18 19.32 -0.61
C ASN A 137 14.65 20.15 0.60
N SER A 138 15.40 21.22 0.34
CA SER A 138 15.94 22.09 1.40
C SER A 138 14.88 22.68 2.33
N LYS A 139 13.66 22.95 1.83
CA LYS A 139 12.55 23.48 2.63
C LYS A 139 12.00 22.42 3.60
N GLU A 140 11.91 21.18 3.15
CA GLU A 140 11.43 20.05 3.94
C GLU A 140 12.42 19.59 5.01
N LYS A 141 13.74 19.75 4.79
CA LYS A 141 14.76 19.45 5.81
C LYS A 141 14.62 20.28 7.08
N ASN A 142 14.17 21.53 6.97
CA ASN A 142 13.88 22.36 8.15
C ASN A 142 12.71 21.77 8.97
N HIS A 143 11.75 21.11 8.32
CA HIS A 143 10.66 20.43 9.02
C HIS A 143 11.13 19.15 9.71
N GLU A 144 12.12 18.45 9.16
CA GLU A 144 12.72 17.27 9.80
C GLU A 144 13.27 17.61 11.19
N GLU A 145 14.07 18.68 11.29
CA GLU A 145 14.67 19.11 12.55
C GLU A 145 13.61 19.47 13.60
N ILE A 146 12.56 20.20 13.20
CA ILE A 146 11.45 20.54 14.09
C ILE A 146 10.72 19.28 14.57
N ILE A 147 10.39 18.36 13.67
CA ILE A 147 9.62 17.14 14.00
C ILE A 147 10.43 16.20 14.89
N ARG A 148 11.75 16.07 14.68
CA ARG A 148 12.61 15.21 15.51
C ARG A 148 12.86 15.78 16.91
N ASN A 149 12.69 17.09 17.09
CA ASN A 149 12.91 17.80 18.36
C ASN A 149 11.63 18.03 19.19
N LEU A 150 10.46 17.58 18.71
CA LEU A 150 9.19 17.54 19.45
C LEU A 150 9.11 16.33 20.39
#